data_AF-A0A7R9W5X5-F1
#
_entry.id   AF-A0A7R9W5X5-F1
#
_cell.length_a   1.000
_cell.length_b   1.000
_cell.length_c   1.000
_cell.angle_alpha   90.00
_cell.angle_beta   90.00
_cell.angle_gamma   90.00
#
_symmetry.space_group_name_H-M   'P 1'
#
loop_
_entity.id
_entity.type
_entity.pdbx_description
1 polymer ?
#
loop_
_entity_poly.entity_id
_entity_poly.type
_entity_poly.pdbx_seq_one_letter_code
_entity_poly.pdbx_strand_id
1 'polypeptide(L)'
;HRSRHKLLRRGRSRQRNTMRFPRLAVAAAICVASAQAFTLSRGKGSNVAFAPISTRATRDVSTRMSDAVAESETATEYSVMRPPIDWMTWDRVADQLVNTFGYSHEEVAKYSLDVDEDKDRLMKIYKAMTLARGFENACNQQYMQGKIRGFMHLDNGQESIPALVDYAIKKGDKKYSYYREHTHAIASGVDSGAVMAELFMKEGGTCKGAGGSMHIFDKETYFQGGWALVSEQLPYAAGAAKSILIDREMGLSDNDKFTKENVAPPEDDDRISVVFIGEGGSQNGRMAEILNAA
;
A
#
# COMPACT_ATOMS: atom_id res chain seq x y z
N HIS A 1 -16.88 14.43 59.50
CA HIS A 1 -16.42 15.71 60.06
C HIS A 1 -15.57 16.42 58.99
N ARG A 2 -15.93 17.66 58.66
CA ARG A 2 -15.32 18.54 57.64
C ARG A 2 -13.93 19.06 58.04
N SER A 3 -13.07 19.30 57.03
CA SER A 3 -12.13 20.44 56.88
C SER A 3 -11.23 20.13 55.66
N ARG A 4 -11.30 20.71 54.45
CA ARG A 4 -11.24 22.10 53.91
C ARG A 4 -10.00 22.92 54.31
N HIS A 5 -9.08 23.08 53.35
CA HIS A 5 -8.37 24.31 52.88
C HIS A 5 -7.00 23.88 52.29
N LYS A 6 -6.52 24.33 51.12
CA LYS A 6 -6.50 25.68 50.56
C LYS A 6 -6.24 25.64 49.03
N LEU A 7 -6.95 26.54 48.33
CA LEU A 7 -6.68 27.02 46.98
C LEU A 7 -5.24 27.55 46.82
N LEU A 8 -4.61 27.29 45.68
CA LEU A 8 -3.66 28.21 45.05
C LEU A 8 -3.99 28.34 43.55
N ARG A 9 -4.77 29.38 43.24
CA ARG A 9 -4.83 30.02 41.93
C ARG A 9 -3.57 30.88 41.78
N ARG A 10 -2.79 30.66 40.73
CA ARG A 10 -1.96 31.72 40.11
C ARG A 10 -2.20 31.70 38.62
N GLY A 11 -2.65 32.85 38.11
CA GLY A 11 -2.89 33.09 36.69
C GLY A 11 -1.71 33.78 35.99
N ARG A 12 -1.98 34.07 34.71
CA ARG A 12 -1.12 34.66 33.65
C ARG A 12 -0.31 33.58 32.92
N SER A 13 -0.35 33.46 31.59
CA SER A 13 -0.66 34.45 30.57
C SER A 13 -1.22 33.77 29.30
N ARG A 14 -2.15 34.46 28.61
CA ARG A 14 -2.52 34.15 27.23
C ARG A 14 -1.32 34.50 26.35
N GLN A 15 -0.53 33.51 25.93
CA GLN A 15 0.26 33.62 24.72
C GLN A 15 -0.56 33.04 23.56
N ARG A 16 -1.02 33.92 22.68
CA ARG A 16 -1.40 33.55 21.32
C ARG A 16 -0.11 33.17 20.60
N ASN A 17 0.27 31.89 20.66
CA ASN A 17 1.24 31.34 19.74
C ASN A 17 0.50 30.93 18.47
N THR A 18 0.58 31.80 17.47
CA THR A 18 0.42 31.47 16.06
C THR A 18 1.59 30.56 15.65
N MET A 19 1.54 29.29 16.03
CA MET A 19 2.54 28.31 15.62
C MET A 19 2.21 27.83 14.21
N ARG A 20 3.12 28.17 13.29
CA ARG A 20 3.17 27.67 11.93
C ARG A 20 3.28 26.14 11.97
N PHE A 21 2.39 25.45 11.27
CA PHE A 21 2.47 24.02 10.98
C PHE A 21 3.82 23.69 10.32
N PRO A 22 4.63 22.77 10.86
CA PRO A 22 5.69 22.16 10.07
C PRO A 22 5.04 21.15 9.11
N ARG A 23 5.46 21.19 7.84
CA ARG A 23 5.01 20.30 6.77
C ARG A 23 5.33 18.86 7.15
N LEU A 24 4.29 18.02 7.29
CA LEU A 24 4.43 16.59 7.53
C LEU A 24 5.06 15.90 6.32
N ALA A 25 6.00 14.98 6.59
CA ALA A 25 6.47 14.00 5.65
C ALA A 25 5.32 13.04 5.29
N VAL A 26 4.93 13.06 4.02
CA VAL A 26 4.01 12.08 3.42
C VAL A 26 4.89 11.02 2.77
N ALA A 27 4.95 9.83 3.38
CA ALA A 27 5.49 8.64 2.73
C ALA A 27 4.46 8.18 1.68
N ALA A 28 4.80 8.37 0.41
CA ALA A 28 3.97 7.99 -0.72
C ALA A 28 3.91 6.47 -0.85
N ALA A 29 2.75 5.88 -0.58
CA ALA A 29 2.39 4.58 -1.14
C ALA A 29 2.08 4.81 -2.63
N ILE A 30 2.90 4.27 -3.53
CA ILE A 30 2.63 4.29 -4.97
C ILE A 30 1.46 3.32 -5.21
N CYS A 31 0.25 3.87 -5.26
CA CYS A 31 -0.93 3.23 -5.84
C CYS A 31 -1.29 4.04 -7.10
N VAL A 32 -0.82 3.62 -8.27
CA VAL A 32 -1.26 4.20 -9.54
C VAL A 32 -2.58 3.56 -9.92
N ALA A 33 -3.67 4.06 -9.33
CA ALA A 33 -4.97 3.96 -9.95
C ALA A 33 -5.06 5.08 -10.99
N SER A 34 -5.33 4.72 -12.24
CA SER A 34 -5.55 5.66 -13.34
C SER A 34 -6.68 6.65 -13.02
N ALA A 35 -6.32 7.87 -12.60
CA ALA A 35 -7.24 8.99 -12.49
C ALA A 35 -7.52 9.55 -13.90
N GLN A 36 -8.36 8.85 -14.66
CA GLN A 36 -9.07 9.41 -15.82
C GLN A 36 -10.57 9.18 -15.64
N ALA A 37 -11.13 9.77 -14.59
CA ALA A 37 -12.54 10.15 -14.55
C ALA A 37 -12.69 11.25 -13.48
N PHE A 38 -13.40 12.32 -13.83
CA PHE A 38 -13.70 13.51 -13.01
C PHE A 38 -12.68 14.66 -12.99
N THR A 39 -12.50 15.31 -14.14
CA THR A 39 -12.40 16.78 -14.15
C THR A 39 -13.81 17.39 -14.23
N LEU A 40 -14.30 17.91 -13.10
CA LEU A 40 -15.48 18.76 -13.04
C LEU A 40 -15.14 20.12 -13.68
N SER A 41 -15.45 20.27 -14.98
CA SER A 41 -15.47 21.57 -15.63
C SER A 41 -16.66 22.37 -15.11
N ARG A 42 -16.36 23.49 -14.45
CA ARG A 42 -17.34 24.43 -13.91
C ARG A 42 -17.87 25.30 -15.05
N GLY A 43 -18.78 24.75 -15.86
CA GLY A 43 -19.47 25.45 -16.94
C GLY A 43 -20.73 26.17 -16.45
N LYS A 44 -20.78 27.50 -16.67
CA LYS A 44 -21.97 28.34 -16.47
C LYS A 44 -23.11 27.85 -17.39
N GLY A 45 -24.34 27.95 -16.87
CA GLY A 45 -25.50 27.26 -17.39
C GLY A 45 -25.98 27.65 -18.78
N SER A 46 -26.74 26.70 -19.36
CA SER A 46 -27.85 26.95 -20.30
C SER A 46 -28.70 25.69 -20.38
N ASN A 47 -30.02 25.87 -20.39
CA ASN A 47 -31.07 24.85 -20.35
C ASN A 47 -30.89 23.74 -21.40
N VAL A 48 -31.11 22.48 -20.99
CA VAL A 48 -31.24 21.34 -21.90
C VAL A 48 -32.70 21.26 -22.36
N ALA A 49 -32.94 21.51 -23.65
CA ALA A 49 -34.20 21.19 -24.31
C ALA A 49 -34.11 19.77 -24.91
N PHE A 50 -35.12 18.93 -24.62
CA PHE A 50 -35.27 17.61 -25.25
C PHE A 50 -35.88 17.76 -26.65
N ALA A 51 -35.25 17.16 -27.66
CA ALA A 51 -35.82 17.01 -29.01
C ALA A 51 -36.41 15.59 -29.20
N PRO A 52 -37.51 15.43 -29.95
CA PRO A 52 -38.27 14.19 -30.02
C PRO A 52 -37.69 13.17 -31.01
N ILE A 53 -37.97 11.91 -30.72
CA ILE A 53 -37.65 10.73 -31.54
C ILE A 53 -38.46 10.77 -32.84
N SER A 54 -37.78 10.71 -33.99
CA SER A 54 -38.39 10.53 -35.32
C SER A 54 -38.05 9.15 -35.88
N THR A 55 -39.05 8.53 -36.49
CA THR A 55 -39.11 7.15 -36.96
C THR A 55 -38.62 6.99 -38.41
N ARG A 56 -37.79 5.94 -38.60
CA ARG A 56 -37.59 5.09 -39.80
C ARG A 56 -37.13 5.71 -41.13
N ALA A 57 -35.95 5.28 -41.60
CA ALA A 57 -35.73 4.85 -42.99
C ALA A 57 -34.56 3.86 -43.05
N THR A 58 -34.83 2.67 -43.57
CA THR A 58 -33.87 1.59 -43.87
C THR A 58 -32.88 2.03 -44.96
N ARG A 59 -31.58 1.93 -44.70
CA ARG A 59 -30.51 2.10 -45.71
C ARG A 59 -29.52 0.94 -45.62
N ASP A 60 -29.14 0.43 -46.78
CA ASP A 60 -28.42 -0.82 -47.05
C ASP A 60 -27.06 -0.95 -46.35
N VAL A 61 -26.76 -2.18 -45.93
CA VAL A 61 -25.56 -2.59 -45.16
C VAL A 61 -24.29 -2.67 -46.02
N SER A 62 -24.43 -2.73 -47.35
CA SER A 62 -23.30 -2.97 -48.28
C SER A 62 -22.33 -1.79 -48.39
N THR A 63 -22.77 -0.56 -48.19
CA THR A 63 -21.94 0.64 -48.39
C THR A 63 -20.99 0.92 -47.21
N ARG A 64 -21.15 0.21 -46.08
CA ARG A 64 -20.27 0.40 -44.90
C ARG A 64 -18.92 -0.31 -44.99
N MET A 65 -18.76 -1.34 -45.82
CA MET A 65 -17.50 -2.09 -45.86
C MET A 65 -16.41 -1.41 -46.69
N SER A 66 -16.77 -0.71 -47.78
CA SER A 66 -15.77 0.00 -48.60
C SER A 66 -15.22 1.23 -47.89
N ASP A 67 -16.09 1.97 -47.19
CA ASP A 67 -15.70 3.22 -46.52
C ASP A 67 -15.00 2.94 -45.18
N ALA A 68 -15.31 1.83 -44.50
CA ALA A 68 -14.64 1.43 -43.25
C ALA A 68 -13.20 0.92 -43.44
N VAL A 69 -12.83 0.48 -44.65
CA VAL A 69 -11.45 0.04 -44.93
C VAL A 69 -10.55 1.23 -45.27
N ALA A 70 -11.11 2.33 -45.80
CA ALA A 70 -10.33 3.49 -46.23
C ALA A 70 -9.96 4.49 -45.11
N GLU A 71 -10.64 4.45 -43.95
CA GLU A 71 -10.36 5.35 -42.80
C GLU A 71 -9.53 4.72 -41.67
N SER A 72 -8.89 3.56 -41.88
CA SER A 72 -8.18 2.84 -40.82
C SER A 72 -6.66 3.05 -40.73
N GLU A 73 -6.10 4.06 -41.40
CA GLU A 73 -4.69 4.46 -41.24
C GLU A 73 -4.45 5.51 -40.14
N THR A 74 -5.41 5.76 -39.26
CA THR A 74 -5.08 6.35 -37.95
C THR A 74 -4.92 5.21 -36.96
N ALA A 75 -3.68 4.90 -36.61
CA ALA A 75 -3.35 3.99 -35.51
C ALA A 75 -4.14 4.43 -34.27
N THR A 76 -5.25 3.75 -34.01
CA THR A 76 -6.02 3.91 -32.79
C THR A 76 -5.11 3.44 -31.68
N GLU A 77 -4.60 4.40 -30.91
CA GLU A 77 -3.78 4.17 -29.73
C GLU A 77 -4.64 3.38 -28.73
N TYR A 78 -4.56 2.06 -28.79
CA TYR A 78 -5.20 1.20 -27.81
C TYR A 78 -4.63 1.57 -26.45
N SER A 79 -5.47 2.07 -25.54
CA SER A 79 -5.12 2.20 -24.13
C SER A 79 -4.66 0.83 -23.65
N VAL A 80 -3.34 0.66 -23.53
CA VAL A 80 -2.78 -0.59 -23.07
C VAL A 80 -3.16 -0.70 -21.59
N MET A 81 -3.99 -1.69 -21.25
CA MET A 81 -4.46 -1.93 -19.86
C MET A 81 -3.32 -2.04 -18.85
N ARG A 82 -2.13 -2.42 -19.32
CA ARG A 82 -0.86 -2.29 -18.60
C ARG A 82 0.02 -1.31 -19.38
N PRO A 83 0.36 -0.13 -18.83
CA PRO A 83 1.33 0.75 -19.45
C PRO A 83 2.62 -0.03 -19.78
N PRO A 84 3.21 0.14 -20.98
CA PRO A 84 4.48 -0.50 -21.30
C PRO A 84 5.54 -0.07 -20.28
N ILE A 85 6.54 -0.93 -20.02
CA ILE A 85 7.61 -0.65 -19.02
C ILE A 85 8.30 0.69 -19.34
N ASP A 86 8.44 1.00 -20.62
CA ASP A 86 9.05 2.24 -21.13
C ASP A 86 8.21 3.50 -20.82
N TRP A 87 6.94 3.35 -20.39
CA TRP A 87 6.09 4.46 -19.98
C TRP A 87 6.59 5.11 -18.68
N MET A 88 7.17 4.33 -17.76
CA MET A 88 7.48 4.78 -16.40
C MET A 88 9.00 4.91 -16.19
N THR A 89 9.60 5.89 -16.88
CA THR A 89 11.01 6.24 -16.70
C THR A 89 11.24 6.96 -15.37
N TRP A 90 12.47 6.87 -14.85
CA TRP A 90 12.85 7.56 -13.62
C TRP A 90 12.60 9.07 -13.69
N ASP A 91 12.85 9.70 -14.84
CA ASP A 91 12.61 11.14 -15.02
C ASP A 91 11.14 11.53 -14.79
N ARG A 92 10.19 10.72 -15.30
CA ARG A 92 8.75 10.97 -15.09
C ARG A 92 8.35 10.77 -13.64
N VAL A 93 8.95 9.79 -12.97
CA VAL A 93 8.71 9.55 -11.53
C VAL A 93 9.28 10.71 -10.71
N ALA A 94 10.50 11.15 -11.01
CA ALA A 94 11.15 12.30 -10.39
C ALA A 94 10.31 13.57 -10.55
N ASP A 95 9.82 13.84 -11.75
CA ASP A 95 8.92 14.97 -12.03
C ASP A 95 7.62 14.89 -11.23
N GLN A 96 7.03 13.70 -11.06
CA GLN A 96 5.83 13.53 -10.23
C GLN A 96 6.13 13.77 -8.74
N LEU A 97 7.27 13.29 -8.23
CA LEU A 97 7.69 13.52 -6.85
C LEU A 97 7.84 15.03 -6.54
N VAL A 98 8.43 15.78 -7.46
CA VAL A 98 8.57 17.24 -7.32
C VAL A 98 7.22 17.94 -7.47
N ASN A 99 6.49 17.70 -8.57
CA ASN A 99 5.31 18.48 -8.92
C ASN A 99 4.07 18.13 -8.08
N THR A 100 3.88 16.85 -7.76
CA THR A 100 2.68 16.37 -7.04
C THR A 100 2.92 16.30 -5.54
N PHE A 101 4.09 15.82 -5.11
CA PHE A 101 4.37 15.58 -3.71
C PHE A 101 5.24 16.67 -3.06
N GLY A 102 5.73 17.64 -3.83
CA GLY A 102 6.45 18.81 -3.32
C GLY A 102 7.87 18.52 -2.82
N TYR A 103 8.48 17.42 -3.26
CA TYR A 103 9.87 17.10 -2.95
C TYR A 103 10.81 18.09 -3.63
N SER A 104 11.95 18.39 -2.99
CA SER A 104 13.01 19.16 -3.63
C SER A 104 13.80 18.30 -4.62
N HIS A 105 14.40 18.95 -5.63
CA HIS A 105 15.24 18.26 -6.61
C HIS A 105 16.45 17.58 -5.94
N GLU A 106 16.98 18.17 -4.86
CA GLU A 106 18.07 17.58 -4.07
C GLU A 106 17.65 16.32 -3.33
N GLU A 107 16.42 16.26 -2.81
CA GLU A 107 15.89 15.06 -2.18
C GLU A 107 15.64 13.95 -3.19
N VAL A 108 15.13 14.30 -4.38
CA VAL A 108 14.89 13.33 -5.46
C VAL A 108 16.21 12.77 -6.00
N ALA A 109 17.24 13.61 -6.13
CA ALA A 109 18.57 13.19 -6.57
C ALA A 109 19.20 12.12 -5.67
N LYS A 110 18.84 12.04 -4.38
CA LYS A 110 19.35 10.98 -3.48
C LYS A 110 18.88 9.57 -3.87
N TYR A 111 17.82 9.48 -4.68
CA TYR A 111 17.25 8.21 -5.13
C TYR A 111 17.72 7.83 -6.54
N SER A 112 18.54 8.64 -7.21
CA SER A 112 19.17 8.21 -8.46
C SER A 112 20.12 7.05 -8.17
N LEU A 113 19.89 5.92 -8.85
CA LEU A 113 20.72 4.75 -8.70
C LEU A 113 21.96 4.84 -9.58
N ASP A 114 23.13 4.70 -8.99
CA ASP A 114 24.37 4.39 -9.70
C ASP A 114 24.72 2.93 -9.45
N VAL A 115 24.84 2.13 -10.52
CA VAL A 115 24.98 0.68 -10.40
C VAL A 115 26.25 0.28 -9.65
N ASP A 116 27.33 1.05 -9.82
CA ASP A 116 28.62 0.75 -9.19
C ASP A 116 28.65 1.23 -7.74
N GLU A 117 28.06 2.39 -7.43
CA GLU A 117 27.97 2.90 -6.05
C GLU A 117 26.93 2.15 -5.20
N ASP A 118 25.81 1.70 -5.79
CA ASP A 118 24.70 1.05 -5.11
C ASP A 118 24.74 -0.49 -5.17
N LYS A 119 25.87 -1.07 -5.63
CA LYS A 119 26.03 -2.51 -5.83
C LYS A 119 25.57 -3.36 -4.65
N ASP A 120 25.93 -2.97 -3.42
CA ASP A 120 25.56 -3.72 -2.21
C ASP A 120 24.04 -3.68 -1.94
N ARG A 121 23.40 -2.54 -2.22
CA ARG A 121 21.94 -2.38 -2.10
C ARG A 121 21.21 -3.22 -3.13
N LEU A 122 21.65 -3.16 -4.38
CA LEU A 122 21.10 -3.98 -5.47
C LEU A 122 21.29 -5.47 -5.20
N MET A 123 22.45 -5.86 -4.67
CA MET A 123 22.71 -7.24 -4.28
C MET A 123 21.79 -7.71 -3.13
N LYS A 124 21.48 -6.84 -2.15
CA LYS A 124 20.51 -7.15 -1.10
C LYS A 124 19.12 -7.41 -1.70
N ILE A 125 18.63 -6.52 -2.56
CA ILE A 125 17.33 -6.65 -3.22
C ILE A 125 17.28 -7.94 -4.06
N TYR A 126 18.32 -8.22 -4.85
CA TYR A 126 18.40 -9.43 -5.66
C TYR A 126 18.37 -10.72 -4.82
N LYS A 127 19.07 -10.73 -3.68
CA LYS A 127 19.02 -11.86 -2.72
C LYS A 127 17.62 -12.04 -2.16
N ALA A 128 16.93 -10.97 -1.80
CA ALA A 128 15.55 -11.03 -1.31
C ALA A 128 14.59 -11.59 -2.38
N MET A 129 14.71 -11.16 -3.63
CA MET A 129 13.93 -11.71 -4.75
C MET A 129 14.18 -13.21 -4.96
N THR A 130 15.45 -13.62 -4.90
CA THR A 130 15.85 -15.02 -5.10
C THR A 130 15.34 -15.90 -3.95
N LEU A 131 15.40 -15.39 -2.72
CA LEU A 131 14.83 -16.06 -1.54
C LEU A 131 13.32 -16.23 -1.70
N ALA A 132 12.59 -15.16 -2.06
CA ALA A 132 11.15 -15.19 -2.28
C ALA A 132 10.76 -16.25 -3.34
N ARG A 133 11.42 -16.23 -4.51
CA ARG A 133 11.21 -17.22 -5.57
C ARG A 133 11.52 -18.64 -5.10
N GLY A 134 12.62 -18.85 -4.40
CA GLY A 134 13.04 -20.15 -3.88
C GLY A 134 12.05 -20.71 -2.85
N PHE A 135 11.60 -19.86 -1.94
CA PHE A 135 10.60 -20.20 -0.91
C PHE A 135 9.28 -20.64 -1.54
N GLU A 136 8.72 -19.81 -2.43
CA GLU A 136 7.44 -20.09 -3.11
C GLU A 136 7.52 -21.35 -3.98
N ASN A 137 8.65 -21.58 -4.68
CA ASN A 137 8.88 -22.82 -5.42
C ASN A 137 8.89 -24.05 -4.51
N ALA A 138 9.51 -23.95 -3.33
CA ALA A 138 9.49 -25.01 -2.33
C ALA A 138 8.07 -25.25 -1.80
N CYS A 139 7.32 -24.19 -1.48
CA CYS A 139 5.90 -24.28 -1.11
C CYS A 139 5.10 -25.04 -2.18
N ASN A 140 5.27 -24.66 -3.45
CA ASN A 140 4.61 -25.32 -4.58
C ASN A 140 4.92 -26.83 -4.65
N GLN A 141 6.20 -27.21 -4.50
CA GLN A 141 6.60 -28.62 -4.50
C GLN A 141 5.95 -29.40 -3.35
N GLN A 142 5.93 -28.84 -2.14
CA GLN A 142 5.36 -29.53 -0.97
C GLN A 142 3.83 -29.59 -1.02
N TYR A 143 3.19 -28.58 -1.61
CA TYR A 143 1.75 -28.58 -1.88
C TYR A 143 1.37 -29.65 -2.92
N MET A 144 2.13 -29.76 -4.02
CA MET A 144 1.94 -30.84 -5.01
C MET A 144 2.16 -32.24 -4.43
N GLN A 145 2.99 -32.36 -3.39
CA GLN A 145 3.17 -33.60 -2.63
C GLN A 145 2.07 -33.85 -1.58
N GLY A 146 1.07 -32.96 -1.46
CA GLY A 146 -0.03 -33.07 -0.49
C GLY A 146 0.37 -32.83 0.96
N LYS A 147 1.54 -32.25 1.22
CA LYS A 147 2.04 -31.98 2.58
C LYS A 147 1.50 -30.67 3.15
N ILE A 148 1.36 -29.66 2.31
CA ILE A 148 0.66 -28.41 2.65
C ILE A 148 -0.82 -28.60 2.29
N ARG A 149 -1.71 -28.26 3.22
CA ARG A 149 -3.17 -28.44 3.08
C ARG A 149 -3.87 -27.08 3.03
N GLY A 150 -5.07 -27.07 2.44
CA GLY A 150 -5.86 -25.85 2.26
C GLY A 150 -5.55 -25.14 0.95
N PHE A 151 -6.00 -23.89 0.81
CA PHE A 151 -5.72 -23.07 -0.37
C PHE A 151 -4.38 -22.38 -0.24
N MET A 152 -3.58 -22.44 -1.29
CA MET A 152 -2.27 -21.83 -1.34
C MET A 152 -2.21 -20.84 -2.50
N HIS A 153 -1.74 -19.63 -2.20
CA HIS A 153 -1.62 -18.54 -3.16
C HIS A 153 -0.17 -18.06 -3.18
N LEU A 154 0.53 -18.38 -4.26
CA LEU A 154 1.94 -18.10 -4.41
C LEU A 154 2.16 -16.68 -4.98
N ASP A 155 3.26 -16.05 -4.60
CA ASP A 155 3.67 -14.73 -5.10
C ASP A 155 4.65 -14.78 -6.29
N ASN A 156 4.72 -15.93 -6.98
CA ASN A 156 5.61 -16.11 -8.13
C ASN A 156 5.34 -15.07 -9.23
N GLY A 157 6.39 -14.34 -9.61
CA GLY A 157 6.34 -13.26 -10.61
C GLY A 157 6.14 -11.86 -10.03
N GLN A 158 5.95 -11.74 -8.72
CA GLN A 158 5.79 -10.47 -8.00
C GLN A 158 6.92 -10.21 -6.99
N GLU A 159 8.02 -10.96 -7.05
CA GLU A 159 9.06 -10.98 -6.00
C GLU A 159 9.79 -9.65 -5.79
N SER A 160 9.73 -8.76 -6.79
CA SER A 160 10.28 -7.41 -6.67
C SER A 160 9.56 -6.58 -5.61
N ILE A 161 8.26 -6.79 -5.40
CA ILE A 161 7.46 -6.08 -4.41
C ILE A 161 7.96 -6.39 -2.99
N PRO A 162 7.98 -7.65 -2.49
CA PRO A 162 8.52 -7.96 -1.18
C PRO A 162 10.00 -7.59 -1.05
N ALA A 163 10.81 -7.71 -2.11
CA ALA A 163 12.22 -7.34 -2.04
C ALA A 163 12.43 -5.83 -1.80
N LEU A 164 11.62 -4.98 -2.43
CA LEU A 164 11.63 -3.54 -2.18
C LEU A 164 11.05 -3.20 -0.81
N VAL A 165 10.06 -3.97 -0.34
CA VAL A 165 9.52 -3.85 1.01
C VAL A 165 10.60 -4.13 2.05
N ASP A 166 11.34 -5.25 1.95
CA ASP A 166 12.48 -5.58 2.83
C ASP A 166 13.55 -4.49 2.87
N TYR A 167 13.71 -3.76 1.76
CA TYR A 167 14.64 -2.64 1.69
C TYR A 167 14.11 -1.38 2.38
N ALA A 168 12.81 -1.08 2.25
CA ALA A 168 12.25 0.21 2.64
C ALA A 168 11.66 0.25 4.06
N ILE A 169 11.08 -0.85 4.54
CA ILE A 169 10.36 -0.84 5.82
C ILE A 169 11.29 -0.91 7.03
N LYS A 170 10.82 -0.37 8.15
CA LYS A 170 11.47 -0.43 9.45
C LYS A 170 10.75 -1.40 10.39
N LYS A 171 11.44 -1.83 11.43
CA LYS A 171 10.92 -2.80 12.42
C LYS A 171 9.62 -2.32 13.10
N GLY A 172 9.47 -1.02 13.32
CA GLY A 172 8.30 -0.42 13.98
C GLY A 172 7.09 -0.21 13.06
N ASP A 173 7.26 -0.39 11.74
CA ASP A 173 6.17 -0.21 10.78
C ASP A 173 5.16 -1.34 10.90
N LYS A 174 3.88 -0.99 10.73
CA LYS A 174 2.77 -1.93 10.81
C LYS A 174 2.40 -2.38 9.40
N LYS A 175 2.45 -3.68 9.12
CA LYS A 175 2.29 -4.22 7.76
C LYS A 175 1.03 -5.07 7.69
N TYR A 176 0.24 -4.82 6.66
CA TYR A 176 -1.02 -5.50 6.41
C TYR A 176 -1.01 -6.08 5.00
N SER A 177 -0.84 -7.40 4.89
CA SER A 177 -0.82 -8.09 3.60
C SER A 177 -2.19 -8.68 3.24
N TYR A 178 -2.38 -9.09 2.00
CA TYR A 178 -3.55 -9.84 1.55
C TYR A 178 -3.21 -11.34 1.42
N TYR A 179 -4.08 -12.16 0.84
CA TYR A 179 -3.93 -13.62 0.75
C TYR A 179 -2.66 -14.18 0.05
N ARG A 180 -1.83 -13.35 -0.61
CA ARG A 180 -0.47 -13.72 -1.10
C ARG A 180 0.56 -13.00 -0.25
N GLU A 181 1.10 -13.68 0.74
CA GLU A 181 1.80 -12.98 1.82
C GLU A 181 3.04 -13.64 2.36
N HIS A 182 3.37 -14.85 1.89
CA HIS A 182 4.50 -15.57 2.46
C HIS A 182 5.78 -14.77 2.25
N THR A 183 5.97 -14.25 1.04
CA THR A 183 7.08 -13.37 0.67
C THR A 183 7.02 -12.02 1.38
N HIS A 184 5.82 -11.45 1.56
CA HIS A 184 5.63 -10.19 2.30
C HIS A 184 5.98 -10.33 3.79
N ALA A 185 5.64 -11.46 4.41
CA ALA A 185 5.97 -11.79 5.78
C ALA A 185 7.49 -11.94 5.94
N ILE A 186 8.13 -12.72 5.07
CA ILE A 186 9.57 -12.93 5.07
C ILE A 186 10.31 -11.60 4.87
N ALA A 187 9.87 -10.78 3.91
CA ALA A 187 10.40 -9.43 3.69
C ALA A 187 10.18 -8.48 4.88
N SER A 188 9.14 -8.73 5.68
CA SER A 188 8.87 -8.01 6.92
C SER A 188 9.73 -8.45 8.10
N GLY A 189 10.59 -9.45 7.90
CA GLY A 189 11.49 -10.00 8.92
C GLY A 189 10.92 -11.21 9.66
N VAL A 190 9.77 -11.76 9.24
CA VAL A 190 9.23 -12.99 9.84
C VAL A 190 10.14 -14.15 9.47
N ASP A 191 10.46 -15.00 10.45
CA ASP A 191 11.32 -16.16 10.20
C ASP A 191 10.71 -17.09 9.14
N SER A 192 11.46 -17.33 8.07
CA SER A 192 11.01 -18.19 6.96
C SER A 192 10.72 -19.64 7.41
N GLY A 193 11.43 -20.12 8.45
CA GLY A 193 11.18 -21.42 9.06
C GLY A 193 9.82 -21.48 9.75
N ALA A 194 9.46 -20.43 10.51
CA ALA A 194 8.15 -20.27 11.14
C ALA A 194 7.03 -20.14 10.09
N VAL A 195 7.23 -19.39 9.00
CA VAL A 195 6.26 -19.32 7.90
C VAL A 195 6.06 -20.69 7.26
N MET A 196 7.14 -21.43 7.01
CA MET A 196 7.04 -22.80 6.47
C MET A 196 6.37 -23.76 7.46
N ALA A 197 6.68 -23.66 8.75
CA ALA A 197 6.02 -24.46 9.79
C ALA A 197 4.52 -24.20 9.85
N GLU A 198 4.10 -22.93 9.68
CA GLU A 198 2.69 -22.54 9.62
C GLU A 198 1.99 -23.17 8.41
N LEU A 199 2.62 -23.11 7.22
CA LEU A 199 2.13 -23.76 5.99
C LEU A 199 1.94 -25.28 6.16
N PHE A 200 2.81 -25.92 6.93
CA PHE A 200 2.76 -27.35 7.25
C PHE A 200 1.85 -27.69 8.44
N MET A 201 1.12 -26.71 9.00
CA MET A 201 0.26 -26.85 10.17
C MET A 201 1.01 -27.43 11.38
N LYS A 202 2.21 -26.89 11.66
CA LYS A 202 3.06 -27.30 12.78
C LYS A 202 3.02 -26.28 13.92
N GLU A 203 3.26 -26.76 15.13
CA GLU A 203 3.26 -25.94 16.35
C GLU A 203 4.29 -24.80 16.33
N GLY A 204 5.41 -24.98 15.64
CA GLY A 204 6.43 -23.93 15.44
C GLY A 204 6.04 -22.86 14.42
N GLY A 205 4.82 -22.91 13.86
CA GLY A 205 4.30 -21.87 12.98
C GLY A 205 3.98 -20.57 13.72
N THR A 206 3.88 -19.47 12.98
CA THR A 206 3.61 -18.13 13.52
C THR A 206 2.30 -18.06 14.32
N CYS A 207 1.33 -18.90 13.94
CA CYS A 207 0.02 -19.06 14.57
C CYS A 207 -0.17 -20.48 15.14
N LYS A 208 0.93 -21.18 15.44
CA LYS A 208 0.94 -22.58 15.88
C LYS A 208 0.32 -23.56 14.88
N GLY A 209 0.36 -23.24 13.60
CA GLY A 209 -0.16 -24.08 12.52
C GLY A 209 -1.66 -23.98 12.29
N ALA A 210 -2.37 -23.08 13.00
CA ALA A 210 -3.82 -22.90 12.86
C ALA A 210 -4.20 -22.00 11.68
N GLY A 211 -3.31 -21.11 11.26
CA GLY A 211 -3.54 -20.16 10.18
C GLY A 211 -3.26 -20.75 8.79
N GLY A 212 -2.30 -21.67 8.69
CA GLY A 212 -1.96 -22.30 7.41
C GLY A 212 -1.49 -21.28 6.36
N SER A 213 -1.76 -21.56 5.09
CA SER A 213 -1.23 -20.76 3.97
C SER A 213 -1.85 -19.38 3.79
N MET A 214 -2.97 -19.06 4.44
CA MET A 214 -3.66 -17.79 4.21
C MET A 214 -3.75 -16.92 5.45
N HIS A 215 -3.08 -17.25 6.56
CA HIS A 215 -3.21 -16.48 7.81
C HIS A 215 -1.86 -16.41 8.56
N ILE A 216 -0.88 -15.75 7.96
CA ILE A 216 0.41 -15.48 8.61
C ILE A 216 0.28 -14.25 9.50
N PHE A 217 0.54 -14.40 10.80
CA PHE A 217 0.54 -13.30 11.75
C PHE A 217 1.79 -13.36 12.61
N ASP A 218 2.51 -12.25 12.71
CA ASP A 218 3.63 -12.13 13.62
C ASP A 218 3.60 -10.80 14.38
N LYS A 219 3.58 -10.92 15.70
CA LYS A 219 3.52 -9.77 16.60
C LYS A 219 4.86 -9.03 16.63
N GLU A 220 5.97 -9.76 16.59
CA GLU A 220 7.32 -9.19 16.77
C GLU A 220 7.72 -8.27 15.63
N THR A 221 7.30 -8.62 14.42
CA THR A 221 7.51 -7.81 13.22
C THR A 221 6.30 -6.93 12.88
N TYR A 222 5.25 -6.87 13.72
CA TYR A 222 4.02 -6.14 13.40
C TYR A 222 3.43 -6.50 12.01
N PHE A 223 3.48 -7.78 11.65
CA PHE A 223 2.98 -8.29 10.39
C PHE A 223 1.60 -8.94 10.58
N GLN A 224 0.61 -8.44 9.85
CA GLN A 224 -0.75 -8.97 9.84
C GLN A 224 -1.13 -9.37 8.43
N GLY A 225 -0.95 -10.65 8.16
CA GLY A 225 -1.32 -11.27 6.91
C GLY A 225 -2.70 -11.90 6.95
N GLY A 226 -3.27 -12.03 5.76
CA GLY A 226 -3.99 -13.26 5.50
C GLY A 226 -5.47 -13.09 5.67
N TRP A 227 -5.99 -12.05 5.04
CA TRP A 227 -7.37 -11.66 5.27
C TRP A 227 -8.27 -12.47 4.34
N ALA A 228 -9.26 -13.14 4.93
CA ALA A 228 -10.17 -14.01 4.20
C ALA A 228 -11.10 -13.21 3.27
N LEU A 229 -11.42 -11.97 3.65
CA LEU A 229 -12.23 -11.07 2.83
C LEU A 229 -11.34 -10.11 2.05
N VAL A 230 -11.67 -9.94 0.77
CA VAL A 230 -10.96 -9.01 -0.12
C VAL A 230 -11.10 -7.58 0.43
N SER A 231 -9.95 -6.93 0.61
CA SER A 231 -9.83 -5.54 1.09
C SER A 231 -10.24 -5.32 2.55
N GLU A 232 -10.33 -6.38 3.34
CA GLU A 232 -10.65 -6.32 4.79
C GLU A 232 -9.58 -5.60 5.61
N GLN A 233 -8.32 -5.72 5.20
CA GLN A 233 -7.17 -5.17 5.89
C GLN A 233 -7.08 -3.63 5.86
N LEU A 234 -7.76 -2.98 4.91
CA LEU A 234 -7.70 -1.53 4.70
C LEU A 234 -8.10 -0.70 5.95
N PRO A 235 -9.28 -0.89 6.56
CA PRO A 235 -9.65 -0.15 7.77
C PRO A 235 -8.72 -0.40 8.95
N TYR A 236 -8.17 -1.61 9.08
CA TYR A 236 -7.19 -1.91 10.13
C TYR A 236 -5.89 -1.13 9.92
N ALA A 237 -5.41 -1.07 8.68
CA ALA A 237 -4.23 -0.28 8.35
C ALA A 237 -4.43 1.22 8.60
N ALA A 238 -5.59 1.78 8.23
CA ALA A 238 -5.91 3.18 8.48
C ALA A 238 -6.04 3.48 9.99
N GLY A 239 -6.71 2.60 10.74
CA GLY A 239 -6.81 2.70 12.19
C GLY A 239 -5.44 2.64 12.87
N ALA A 240 -4.55 1.78 12.38
CA ALA A 240 -3.18 1.67 12.86
C ALA A 240 -2.35 2.93 12.56
N ALA A 241 -2.50 3.51 11.37
CA ALA A 241 -1.89 4.81 11.05
C ALA A 241 -2.39 5.91 11.98
N LYS A 242 -3.70 5.96 12.23
CA LYS A 242 -4.30 6.93 13.16
C LYS A 242 -3.81 6.74 14.59
N SER A 243 -3.62 5.49 15.03
CA SER A 243 -3.06 5.18 16.34
C SER A 243 -1.64 5.73 16.48
N ILE A 244 -0.80 5.62 15.45
CA ILE A 244 0.56 6.18 15.48
C ILE A 244 0.50 7.71 15.66
N LEU A 245 -0.41 8.40 14.97
CA LEU A 245 -0.57 9.86 15.13
C LEU A 245 -1.06 10.24 16.54
N ILE A 246 -1.98 9.47 17.12
CA ILE A 246 -2.48 9.70 18.47
C ILE A 246 -1.37 9.45 19.50
N ASP A 247 -0.58 8.40 19.33
CA ASP A 247 0.57 8.09 20.18
C ASP A 247 1.57 9.27 20.23
N ARG A 248 1.84 9.89 19.07
CA ARG A 248 2.70 11.08 18.97
C ARG A 248 2.14 12.28 19.73
N GLU A 249 0.83 12.56 19.59
CA GLU A 249 0.18 13.69 20.27
C GLU A 249 0.09 13.48 21.79
N MET A 250 -0.13 12.25 22.23
CA MET A 250 -0.29 11.91 23.65
C MET A 250 1.03 11.60 24.35
N GLY A 251 2.14 11.50 23.63
CA GLY A 251 3.42 11.06 24.19
C GLY A 251 3.36 9.63 24.70
N LEU A 252 2.75 8.72 23.94
CA LEU A 252 2.63 7.31 24.25
C LEU A 252 3.54 6.46 23.36
N SER A 253 4.10 5.39 23.91
CA SER A 253 4.85 4.39 23.14
C SER A 253 4.59 2.98 23.66
N ASP A 254 4.84 1.99 22.82
CA ASP A 254 4.74 0.58 23.20
C ASP A 254 6.04 0.15 23.88
N ASN A 255 5.94 -0.58 25.00
CA ASN A 255 7.09 -1.27 25.58
C ASN A 255 7.40 -2.58 24.84
N ASP A 256 8.46 -3.30 25.27
CA ASP A 256 8.87 -4.60 24.69
C ASP A 256 7.79 -5.70 24.76
N LYS A 257 6.74 -5.49 25.58
CA LYS A 257 5.59 -6.38 25.70
C LYS A 257 4.37 -5.91 24.90
N PHE A 258 4.53 -4.88 24.07
CA PHE A 258 3.47 -4.26 23.27
C PHE A 258 2.34 -3.67 24.13
N THR A 259 2.69 -3.17 25.31
CA THR A 259 1.78 -2.45 26.21
C THR A 259 2.04 -0.96 26.11
N LYS A 260 0.97 -0.15 26.04
CA LYS A 260 1.06 1.31 25.98
C LYS A 260 1.54 1.87 27.31
N GLU A 261 2.60 2.66 27.27
CA GLU A 261 3.15 3.38 28.41
C GLU A 261 3.19 4.89 28.13
N ASN A 262 3.15 5.70 29.19
CA ASN A 262 3.29 7.16 29.14
C ASN A 262 4.75 7.56 28.93
N VAL A 263 5.38 7.03 27.89
CA VAL A 263 6.72 7.36 27.45
C VAL A 263 6.58 7.96 26.06
N ALA A 264 7.03 9.20 25.90
CA ALA A 264 6.97 9.87 24.61
C ALA A 264 7.70 9.01 23.55
N PRO A 265 7.09 8.83 22.36
CA PRO A 265 7.81 8.20 21.27
C PRO A 265 9.08 9.01 20.95
N PRO A 266 10.11 8.40 20.36
CA PRO A 266 11.31 9.11 19.93
C PRO A 266 10.97 10.37 19.12
N GLU A 267 11.76 11.45 19.25
CA GLU A 267 11.50 12.71 18.51
C GLU A 267 11.48 12.50 16.99
N ASP A 268 12.10 11.42 16.51
CA ASP A 268 12.17 10.96 15.12
C ASP A 268 11.22 9.79 14.82
N ASP A 269 10.14 9.59 15.60
CA ASP A 269 9.16 8.52 15.33
C ASP A 269 8.50 8.73 13.96
N ASP A 270 9.01 8.01 12.97
CA ASP A 270 8.55 8.01 11.58
C ASP A 270 7.82 6.73 11.19
N ARG A 271 7.33 5.96 12.18
CA ARG A 271 6.55 4.75 11.94
C ARG A 271 5.39 5.02 10.98
N ILE A 272 5.18 4.07 10.07
CA ILE A 272 4.08 4.08 9.12
C ILE A 272 3.23 2.81 9.22
N SER A 273 2.06 2.87 8.60
CA SER A 273 1.20 1.72 8.35
C SER A 273 1.18 1.45 6.86
N VAL A 274 1.57 0.25 6.46
CA VAL A 274 1.65 -0.17 5.05
C VAL A 274 0.59 -1.23 4.81
N VAL A 275 -0.20 -1.04 3.75
CA VAL A 275 -1.23 -1.98 3.33
C VAL A 275 -1.03 -2.41 1.88
N PHE A 276 -0.98 -3.72 1.67
CA PHE A 276 -0.89 -4.31 0.34
C PHE A 276 -2.27 -4.70 -0.16
N ILE A 277 -2.58 -4.36 -1.41
CA ILE A 277 -3.85 -4.67 -2.03
C ILE A 277 -3.63 -5.05 -3.50
N GLY A 278 -4.25 -6.14 -3.94
CA GLY A 278 -4.30 -6.49 -5.36
C GLY A 278 -5.26 -5.58 -6.12
N GLU A 279 -5.09 -5.51 -7.44
CA GLU A 279 -5.92 -4.67 -8.33
C GLU A 279 -7.43 -4.95 -8.13
N GLY A 280 -7.86 -6.22 -8.13
CA GLY A 280 -9.27 -6.55 -7.90
C GLY A 280 -9.79 -6.12 -6.52
N GLY A 281 -8.91 -6.01 -5.51
CA GLY A 281 -9.28 -5.47 -4.21
C GLY A 281 -9.42 -3.94 -4.21
N SER A 282 -8.70 -3.24 -5.07
CA SER A 282 -8.75 -1.78 -5.16
C SER A 282 -10.11 -1.26 -5.65
N GLN A 283 -10.89 -2.11 -6.34
CA GLN A 283 -12.24 -1.80 -6.80
C GLN A 283 -13.30 -1.92 -5.68
N ASN A 284 -12.92 -2.44 -4.50
CA ASN A 284 -13.83 -2.57 -3.36
C ASN A 284 -14.18 -1.20 -2.79
N GLY A 285 -15.45 -1.00 -2.39
CA GLY A 285 -15.90 0.26 -1.78
C GLY A 285 -15.08 0.71 -0.56
N ARG A 286 -14.52 -0.25 0.19
CA ARG A 286 -13.60 0.04 1.31
C ARG A 286 -12.37 0.84 0.87
N MET A 287 -11.87 0.65 -0.35
CA MET A 287 -10.73 1.42 -0.86
C MET A 287 -11.09 2.90 -0.98
N ALA A 288 -12.25 3.22 -1.55
CA ALA A 288 -12.71 4.61 -1.67
C ALA A 288 -12.95 5.25 -0.30
N GLU A 289 -13.55 4.50 0.63
CA GLU A 289 -13.79 4.98 2.00
C GLU A 289 -12.48 5.28 2.74
N ILE A 290 -11.49 4.38 2.64
CA ILE A 290 -10.22 4.51 3.34
C ILE A 290 -9.33 5.59 2.72
N LEU A 291 -9.28 5.71 1.39
CA LEU A 291 -8.57 6.81 0.74
C LEU A 291 -9.16 8.19 1.08
N ASN A 292 -10.45 8.28 1.39
CA ASN A 292 -11.07 9.52 1.83
C ASN A 292 -10.85 9.79 3.34
N ALA A 293 -10.58 8.75 4.13
CA ALA A 293 -10.33 8.86 5.56
C ALA A 293 -8.85 9.09 5.92
N ALA A 294 -7.94 8.61 5.07
CA ALA A 294 -6.49 8.79 5.18
C ALA A 294 -6.07 10.22 4.77
#